data_AF-A0AAD8A1P4-F1
#
_entry.id   AF-A0AAD8A1P4-F1
#
_cell.length_a   1.000
_cell.length_b   1.000
_cell.length_c   1.000
_cell.angle_alpha   90.00
_cell.angle_beta   90.00
_cell.angle_gamma   90.00
#
_symmetry.space_group_name_H-M   'P 1'
#
loop_
_entity.id
_entity.type
_entity.pdbx_description
1 polymer ?
#
loop_
_entity_poly.entity_id
_entity_poly.type
_entity_poly.pdbx_seq_one_letter_code
_entity_poly.pdbx_strand_id
1 'polypeptide(L)'
;DEDWNEFNDINKIIIRQPIRTEYRIAFPYLYNNMPHYVHLSWYHAPNVVYIKTEDPDLPAFYFDPLINPISHRHSLKSAEPLPDDDEEFELSEEVQPFLQETPLYTDNTANGIALLWAPRPFNIRSGRTRRAIDVPLVKSWYREHCPPGQPVKVRVSYQKLLKYFVLNALKHRPPKPQKKRYLFRSFKSTKFFQTTTLDWVEAGLQVCRQGYNMLNLLIHRKNLNYLHLDYNFNLKPVKTLTTKERKKSRFGNAFHLCREILRLTKLIVDSHVQYRLNNVDAFQLSDGIQYIFAHVGQLTGMYRYKYKLMRQIRMCKDLKHLIYYRFNTGPVGKGPGCGFWAAGWRVWLFFMRGITPLLERWLGNLLSRQFEGRHSKGVAKTVTKQRVESHFDLELRASVMHDIVDMMPEGIKQNKARTILQHLSEAWRCWKANIPWKVPGLPTPIENMILRYVKMKADWWTNTAHYNRERIRRGATVDKTVCKKNLGRLTRLYLKAEQERQHNYLK
;
A
#
# COMPACT_ATOMS: atom_id res chain seq x y z
N ASP A 1 -20.39 19.57 -10.71
CA ASP A 1 -21.36 19.48 -11.81
C ASP A 1 -20.97 20.55 -12.80
N GLU A 2 -20.80 20.19 -14.08
CA GLU A 2 -20.67 21.20 -15.13
C GLU A 2 -22.09 21.67 -15.42
N ASP A 3 -22.40 22.89 -15.00
CA ASP A 3 -23.66 23.53 -15.35
C ASP A 3 -23.73 23.72 -16.86
N TRP A 4 -24.95 23.75 -17.40
CA TRP A 4 -25.14 24.08 -18.81
C TRP A 4 -24.57 25.47 -19.07
N ASN A 5 -23.59 25.53 -19.96
CA ASN A 5 -22.92 26.76 -20.34
C ASN A 5 -23.10 26.97 -21.85
N GLU A 6 -23.16 28.24 -22.27
CA GLU A 6 -23.34 28.62 -23.68
C GLU A 6 -22.28 28.05 -24.64
N PHE A 7 -21.09 27.72 -24.11
CA PHE A 7 -19.97 27.16 -24.86
C PHE A 7 -20.07 25.65 -25.11
N ASN A 8 -20.88 24.93 -24.34
CA ASN A 8 -21.07 23.48 -24.48
C ASN A 8 -22.29 23.13 -25.34
N ASP A 9 -22.87 24.12 -26.04
CA ASP A 9 -23.98 23.93 -26.98
C ASP A 9 -23.51 23.15 -28.22
N ILE A 10 -24.15 22.00 -28.46
CA ILE A 10 -23.82 21.11 -29.58
C ILE A 10 -23.98 21.80 -30.95
N ASN A 11 -24.87 22.79 -31.07
CA ASN A 11 -25.11 23.52 -32.32
C ASN A 11 -23.98 24.50 -32.67
N LYS A 12 -23.14 24.85 -31.69
CA LYS A 12 -22.03 25.80 -31.83
C LYS A 12 -20.66 25.13 -31.96
N ILE A 13 -20.60 23.79 -31.90
CA ILE A 13 -19.35 23.02 -31.92
C ILE A 13 -19.20 22.26 -33.24
N ILE A 14 -18.17 22.58 -34.01
CA ILE A 14 -17.84 21.85 -35.25
C ILE A 14 -17.00 20.61 -34.90
N ILE A 15 -17.61 19.42 -35.03
CA ILE A 15 -16.92 18.13 -34.80
C ILE A 15 -16.41 17.57 -36.12
N ARG A 16 -15.18 17.94 -36.52
CA ARG A 16 -14.50 17.33 -37.69
C ARG A 16 -13.79 16.03 -37.34
N GLN A 17 -13.11 16.02 -36.20
CA GLN A 17 -12.40 14.87 -35.66
C GLN A 17 -12.66 14.80 -34.16
N PRO A 18 -12.96 13.62 -33.60
CA PRO A 18 -13.21 13.49 -32.18
C PRO A 18 -11.93 13.77 -31.39
N ILE A 19 -12.03 14.59 -30.35
CA ILE A 19 -10.91 14.84 -29.43
C ILE A 19 -10.65 13.56 -28.64
N ARG A 20 -9.51 12.92 -28.94
CA ARG A 20 -9.10 11.67 -28.28
C ARG A 20 -8.51 11.92 -26.90
N THR A 21 -8.51 10.89 -26.05
CA THR A 21 -7.90 10.96 -24.70
C THR A 21 -6.40 11.24 -24.77
N GLU A 22 -5.72 10.76 -25.81
CA GLU A 22 -4.29 11.02 -26.05
C GLU A 22 -4.01 12.51 -26.24
N TYR A 23 -4.92 13.27 -26.87
CA TYR A 23 -4.78 14.73 -27.04
C TYR A 23 -4.91 15.44 -25.69
N ARG A 24 -5.84 14.99 -24.85
CA ARG A 24 -6.03 15.49 -23.48
C ARG A 24 -4.83 15.22 -22.57
N ILE A 25 -4.02 14.19 -22.85
CA ILE A 25 -2.78 13.89 -22.12
C ILE A 25 -1.61 14.69 -22.70
N ALA A 26 -1.49 14.78 -24.02
CA ALA A 26 -0.39 15.49 -24.69
C ALA A 26 -0.46 17.01 -24.47
N PHE A 27 -1.65 17.59 -24.54
CA PHE A 27 -1.89 19.03 -24.36
C PHE A 27 -2.93 19.26 -23.26
N PRO A 28 -2.55 19.06 -21.98
CA PRO A 28 -3.52 18.98 -20.89
C PRO A 28 -4.23 20.29 -20.58
N TYR A 29 -3.60 21.43 -20.84
CA TYR A 29 -4.18 22.75 -20.60
C TYR A 29 -5.12 23.22 -21.72
N LEU A 30 -5.03 22.61 -22.91
CA LEU A 30 -5.82 23.00 -24.08
C LEU A 30 -7.17 22.27 -24.13
N TYR A 31 -7.16 20.95 -23.89
CA TYR A 31 -8.34 20.09 -24.11
C TYR A 31 -9.08 19.67 -22.84
N ASN A 32 -8.73 20.20 -21.67
CA ASN A 32 -9.43 19.88 -20.41
C ASN A 32 -9.87 21.13 -19.67
N ASN A 33 -11.07 21.07 -19.09
CA ASN A 33 -11.54 22.03 -18.10
C ASN A 33 -10.89 21.73 -16.74
N MET A 34 -10.50 22.78 -16.00
CA MET A 34 -9.93 22.68 -14.64
C MET A 34 -8.73 21.69 -14.50
N PRO A 35 -7.62 21.90 -15.23
CA PRO A 35 -6.46 21.00 -15.19
C PRO A 35 -5.65 21.14 -13.89
N HIS A 36 -6.16 20.58 -12.79
CA HIS A 36 -5.50 20.58 -11.48
C HIS A 36 -4.53 19.40 -11.31
N TYR A 37 -3.38 19.66 -10.67
CA TYR A 37 -2.34 18.65 -10.38
C TYR A 37 -1.79 17.92 -11.61
N VAL A 38 -1.79 18.59 -12.76
CA VAL A 38 -1.25 18.05 -14.01
C VAL A 38 0.26 18.32 -14.10
N HIS A 39 0.97 17.39 -14.73
CA HIS A 39 2.39 17.54 -15.07
C HIS A 39 2.53 17.62 -16.58
N LEU A 40 3.35 18.56 -17.07
CA LEU A 40 3.71 18.65 -18.48
C LEU A 40 4.56 17.44 -18.87
N SER A 41 4.28 16.87 -20.04
CA SER A 41 5.09 15.81 -20.63
C SER A 41 6.34 16.38 -21.31
N TRP A 42 7.41 15.60 -21.29
CA TRP A 42 8.53 15.83 -22.21
C TRP A 42 8.02 15.58 -23.64
N TYR A 43 8.19 16.55 -24.53
CA TYR A 43 7.58 16.53 -25.86
C TYR A 43 8.36 15.68 -26.86
N HIS A 44 9.65 15.95 -27.04
CA HIS A 44 10.47 15.28 -28.04
C HIS A 44 11.95 15.30 -27.65
N ALA A 45 12.69 14.26 -28.03
CA ALA A 45 14.15 14.22 -28.01
C ALA A 45 14.62 13.98 -29.44
N PRO A 46 15.77 14.56 -29.87
CA PRO A 46 16.31 14.30 -31.21
C PRO A 46 16.36 12.80 -31.50
N ASN A 47 15.84 12.41 -32.67
CA ASN A 47 15.78 11.00 -33.04
C ASN A 47 17.20 10.46 -33.21
N VAL A 48 17.56 9.51 -32.37
CA VAL A 48 18.85 8.86 -32.42
C VAL A 48 18.85 7.86 -33.57
N VAL A 49 19.63 8.15 -34.61
CA VAL A 49 19.80 7.33 -35.82
C VAL A 49 21.06 6.45 -35.71
N TYR A 50 21.07 5.56 -34.73
CA TYR A 50 22.17 4.63 -34.51
C TYR A 50 21.93 3.30 -35.24
N ILE A 51 22.88 2.90 -36.09
CA ILE A 51 22.88 1.62 -36.83
C ILE A 51 23.73 0.61 -36.06
N LYS A 52 23.17 -0.58 -35.84
CA LYS A 52 23.87 -1.68 -35.19
C LYS A 52 24.52 -2.57 -36.25
N THR A 53 25.81 -2.78 -36.11
CA THR A 53 26.59 -3.69 -36.94
C THR A 53 26.36 -5.12 -36.42
N GLU A 54 25.77 -5.98 -37.23
CA GLU A 54 25.57 -7.40 -36.87
C GLU A 54 26.76 -8.26 -37.31
N ASP A 55 27.46 -7.85 -38.37
CA ASP A 55 28.65 -8.52 -38.90
C ASP A 55 29.94 -7.83 -38.39
N PRO A 56 30.77 -8.50 -37.58
CA PRO A 56 32.03 -7.93 -37.10
C PRO A 56 33.12 -7.85 -38.16
N ASP A 57 32.95 -8.49 -39.33
CA ASP A 57 33.95 -8.51 -40.40
C ASP A 57 33.95 -7.18 -41.20
N LEU A 58 32.89 -6.37 -41.06
CA LEU A 58 32.82 -5.04 -41.66
C LEU A 58 33.63 -4.01 -40.86
N PRO A 59 34.25 -3.00 -41.51
CA PRO A 59 34.96 -1.91 -40.83
C PRO A 59 34.09 -1.20 -39.78
N ALA A 60 34.69 -0.61 -38.73
CA ALA A 60 33.91 0.10 -37.71
C ALA A 60 33.18 1.34 -38.26
N PHE A 61 33.75 1.98 -39.27
CA PHE A 61 33.16 3.08 -40.01
C PHE A 61 32.97 2.65 -41.46
N TYR A 62 31.73 2.36 -41.84
CA TYR A 62 31.36 2.04 -43.21
C TYR A 62 30.01 2.67 -43.56
N PHE A 63 29.76 2.81 -44.85
CA PHE A 63 28.48 3.28 -45.35
C PHE A 63 27.48 2.12 -45.36
N ASP A 64 26.65 2.03 -44.33
CA ASP A 64 25.68 0.95 -44.17
C ASP A 64 24.56 1.03 -45.24
N PRO A 65 24.10 -0.09 -45.81
CA PRO A 65 23.03 -0.12 -46.80
C PRO A 65 21.70 0.51 -46.34
N LEU A 66 21.48 0.65 -45.03
CA LEU A 66 20.32 1.36 -44.48
C LEU A 66 20.44 2.89 -44.60
N ILE A 67 21.63 3.42 -44.85
CA ILE A 67 21.86 4.85 -45.06
C ILE A 67 21.46 5.20 -46.49
N ASN A 68 20.60 6.22 -46.64
CA ASN A 68 20.24 6.72 -47.96
C ASN A 68 21.48 7.29 -48.67
N PRO A 69 21.74 6.93 -49.94
CA PRO A 69 22.90 7.41 -50.67
C PRO A 69 22.87 8.92 -50.84
N ILE A 70 24.03 9.55 -50.69
CA ILE A 70 24.18 10.98 -50.90
C ILE A 70 24.15 11.23 -52.42
N SER A 71 23.07 11.82 -52.94
CA SER A 71 22.97 12.21 -54.35
C SER A 71 23.43 13.66 -54.49
N HIS A 72 24.66 13.87 -54.95
CA HIS A 72 25.15 15.20 -55.26
C HIS A 72 24.62 15.65 -56.62
N ARG A 73 23.50 16.37 -56.64
CA ARG A 73 22.88 16.94 -57.85
C ARG A 73 22.96 18.47 -57.84
N HIS A 74 24.17 19.01 -57.87
CA HIS A 74 24.39 20.42 -58.19
C HIS A 74 24.89 20.53 -59.64
N SER A 75 24.14 21.23 -60.49
CA SER A 75 24.45 21.45 -61.91
C SER A 75 25.44 22.60 -62.13
N LEU A 76 25.50 23.55 -61.21
CA LEU A 76 26.48 24.63 -61.17
C LEU A 76 27.43 24.31 -60.01
N LYS A 77 28.70 24.02 -60.32
CA LYS A 77 29.76 24.08 -59.32
C LYS A 77 29.83 25.55 -58.88
N SER A 78 29.48 25.85 -57.63
CA SER A 78 29.92 27.11 -57.04
C SER A 78 31.45 27.10 -57.13
N ALA A 79 32.03 28.08 -57.82
CA ALA A 79 33.47 28.27 -57.80
C ALA A 79 33.84 28.67 -56.37
N GLU A 80 34.21 27.70 -55.55
CA GLU A 80 34.92 27.98 -54.32
C GLU A 80 36.21 28.70 -54.74
N PRO A 81 36.58 29.82 -54.09
CA PRO A 81 37.81 30.54 -54.40
C PRO A 81 38.99 29.69 -53.96
N LEU A 82 39.34 28.72 -54.80
CA LEU A 82 40.55 27.94 -54.68
C LEU A 82 41.70 28.84 -55.13
N PRO A 83 42.78 28.95 -54.36
CA PRO A 83 43.97 29.66 -54.80
C PRO A 83 44.51 29.01 -56.08
N ASP A 84 45.00 29.83 -57.01
CA ASP A 84 45.67 29.32 -58.22
C ASP A 84 46.99 28.64 -57.81
N ASP A 85 47.38 27.59 -58.53
CA ASP A 85 48.57 26.76 -58.23
C ASP A 85 49.91 27.56 -58.26
N ASP A 86 49.88 28.85 -58.61
CA ASP A 86 51.01 29.79 -58.62
C ASP A 86 51.27 30.46 -57.25
N GLU A 87 50.52 30.13 -56.19
CA GLU A 87 50.79 30.60 -54.82
C GLU A 87 51.94 29.81 -54.14
N GLU A 88 53.04 30.48 -53.78
CA GLU A 88 54.25 29.94 -53.11
C GLU A 88 54.05 29.45 -51.64
N PHE A 89 52.84 29.06 -51.25
CA PHE A 89 52.56 28.62 -49.88
C PHE A 89 52.84 27.13 -49.68
N GLU A 90 53.97 26.82 -49.06
CA GLU A 90 54.33 25.46 -48.63
C GLU A 90 54.18 25.28 -47.12
N LEU A 91 53.63 24.14 -46.71
CA LEU A 91 53.63 23.73 -45.30
C LEU A 91 55.05 23.27 -44.93
N SER A 92 55.53 23.66 -43.74
CA SER A 92 56.82 23.21 -43.22
C SER A 92 56.88 21.68 -43.10
N GLU A 93 58.05 21.07 -43.31
CA GLU A 93 58.25 19.61 -43.31
C GLU A 93 57.78 18.90 -42.01
N GLU A 94 57.80 19.60 -40.88
CA GLU A 94 57.34 19.09 -39.58
C GLU A 94 55.81 19.02 -39.45
N VAL A 95 55.06 19.63 -40.37
CA VAL A 95 53.60 19.66 -40.34
C VAL A 95 53.06 18.45 -41.07
N GLN A 96 52.49 17.53 -40.28
CA GLN A 96 51.78 16.34 -40.74
C GLN A 96 50.36 16.31 -40.14
N PRO A 97 49.44 15.49 -40.67
CA PRO A 97 48.15 15.26 -40.03
C PRO A 97 48.34 14.76 -38.59
N PHE A 98 47.64 15.38 -37.62
CA PHE A 98 47.86 15.17 -36.18
C PHE A 98 47.99 13.70 -35.70
N LEU A 99 47.23 12.78 -36.30
CA LEU A 99 47.10 11.39 -35.84
C LEU A 99 47.46 10.37 -36.94
N GLN A 100 48.38 10.73 -37.84
CA GLN A 100 48.76 9.91 -38.99
C GLN A 100 49.25 8.50 -38.62
N GLU A 101 49.92 8.34 -37.47
CA GLU A 101 50.42 7.04 -37.00
C GLU A 101 49.34 6.13 -36.43
N THR A 102 48.19 6.69 -36.02
CA THR A 102 47.12 5.90 -35.39
C THR A 102 46.07 5.44 -36.42
N PRO A 103 45.66 4.17 -36.41
CA PRO A 103 44.65 3.68 -37.35
C PRO A 103 43.28 4.30 -37.05
N LEU A 104 42.46 4.50 -38.08
CA LEU A 104 41.14 5.11 -37.98
C LEU A 104 40.20 4.33 -37.02
N TYR A 105 40.31 3.01 -37.01
CA TYR A 105 39.56 2.14 -36.11
C TYR A 105 40.40 0.93 -35.67
N THR A 106 39.94 0.28 -34.61
CA THR A 106 40.49 -0.95 -34.04
C THR A 106 39.36 -1.97 -33.88
N ASP A 107 39.70 -3.22 -33.56
CA ASP A 107 38.73 -4.31 -33.32
C ASP A 107 37.68 -3.97 -32.25
N ASN A 108 38.01 -3.07 -31.32
CA ASN A 108 37.13 -2.69 -30.22
C ASN A 108 36.34 -1.40 -30.47
N THR A 109 36.60 -0.68 -31.57
CA THR A 109 35.97 0.62 -31.85
C THR A 109 34.46 0.46 -32.02
N ALA A 110 34.01 -0.50 -32.83
CA ALA A 110 32.57 -0.76 -33.05
C ALA A 110 31.84 -1.14 -31.75
N ASN A 111 32.46 -1.98 -30.92
CA ASN A 111 31.93 -2.36 -29.61
C ASN A 111 31.84 -1.16 -28.65
N GLY A 112 32.86 -0.29 -28.64
CA GLY A 112 32.88 0.94 -27.84
C GLY A 112 31.77 1.90 -28.26
N ILE A 113 31.56 2.07 -29.56
CA ILE A 113 30.42 2.81 -30.13
C ILE A 113 29.12 2.16 -29.65
N ALA A 114 28.91 0.86 -29.83
CA ALA A 114 27.68 0.18 -29.40
C ALA A 114 27.34 0.36 -27.91
N LEU A 115 28.34 0.37 -27.03
CA LEU A 115 28.16 0.59 -25.59
C LEU A 115 27.66 2.00 -25.25
N LEU A 116 27.94 3.01 -26.08
CA LEU A 116 27.47 4.38 -25.88
C LEU A 116 25.93 4.45 -25.90
N TRP A 117 25.28 3.67 -26.77
CA TRP A 117 23.82 3.56 -26.87
C TRP A 117 23.20 2.43 -26.04
N ALA A 118 23.97 1.82 -25.13
CA ALA A 118 23.46 0.77 -24.27
C ALA A 118 22.55 1.31 -23.13
N PRO A 119 21.60 0.52 -22.60
CA PRO A 119 20.83 0.93 -21.43
C PRO A 119 21.72 1.04 -20.19
N ARG A 120 21.40 1.95 -19.26
CA ARG A 120 21.96 1.87 -17.90
C ARG A 120 21.64 0.48 -17.32
N PRO A 121 22.64 -0.32 -16.88
CA PRO A 121 23.94 0.11 -16.38
C PRO A 121 25.15 0.00 -17.33
N PHE A 122 24.97 -0.39 -18.60
CA PHE A 122 26.07 -0.77 -19.50
C PHE A 122 26.76 0.40 -20.21
N ASN A 123 26.12 1.57 -20.28
CA ASN A 123 26.68 2.77 -20.92
C ASN A 123 27.66 3.57 -20.06
N ILE A 124 28.12 3.03 -18.93
CA ILE A 124 29.04 3.70 -18.02
C ILE A 124 30.22 2.78 -17.72
N ARG A 125 31.45 3.32 -17.73
CA ARG A 125 32.69 2.57 -17.47
C ARG A 125 32.88 2.24 -15.99
N SER A 126 32.39 3.09 -15.10
CA SER A 126 32.50 2.93 -13.64
C SER A 126 31.22 3.37 -12.96
N GLY A 127 30.93 2.77 -11.81
CA GLY A 127 29.72 3.06 -11.05
C GLY A 127 29.78 2.55 -9.62
N ARG A 128 28.81 2.97 -8.81
CA ARG A 128 28.69 2.54 -7.42
C ARG A 128 28.03 1.17 -7.34
N THR A 129 28.60 0.27 -6.53
CA THR A 129 27.96 -1.02 -6.21
C THR A 129 26.58 -0.80 -5.60
N ARG A 130 25.63 -1.65 -5.99
CA ARG A 130 24.23 -1.58 -5.54
C ARG A 130 23.87 -2.86 -4.81
N ARG A 131 22.93 -2.76 -3.89
CA ARG A 131 22.36 -3.95 -3.24
C ARG A 131 21.58 -4.76 -4.28
N ALA A 132 21.64 -6.09 -4.20
CA ALA A 132 20.91 -6.99 -5.09
C ALA A 132 19.39 -6.67 -5.14
N ILE A 133 18.79 -6.30 -4.00
CA ILE A 133 17.37 -5.93 -3.93
C ILE A 133 17.00 -4.67 -4.72
N ASP A 134 17.97 -3.78 -4.97
CA ASP A 134 17.74 -2.51 -5.65
C ASP A 134 17.83 -2.63 -7.18
N VAL A 135 18.14 -3.81 -7.71
CA VAL A 135 18.25 -4.08 -9.15
C VAL A 135 16.99 -4.77 -9.67
N PRO A 136 16.07 -4.07 -10.36
CA PRO A 136 14.85 -4.67 -10.87
C PRO A 136 15.03 -5.16 -12.32
N LEU A 137 15.43 -6.42 -12.48
CA LEU A 137 15.74 -7.01 -13.80
C LEU A 137 14.61 -6.87 -14.84
N VAL A 138 13.36 -7.02 -14.42
CA VAL A 138 12.18 -7.03 -15.31
C VAL A 138 11.49 -5.67 -15.43
N LYS A 139 12.12 -4.58 -14.97
CA LYS A 139 11.47 -3.26 -14.91
C LYS A 139 11.22 -2.64 -16.28
N SER A 140 12.14 -2.79 -17.23
CA SER A 140 11.96 -2.27 -18.59
C SER A 140 10.78 -2.95 -19.27
N TRP A 141 10.61 -4.26 -19.05
CA TRP A 141 9.62 -5.08 -19.76
C TRP A 141 8.20 -4.55 -19.62
N TYR A 142 7.76 -4.20 -18.40
CA TYR A 142 6.40 -3.67 -18.19
C TYR A 142 6.30 -2.14 -18.31
N ARG A 143 7.41 -1.44 -18.59
CA ARG A 143 7.40 -0.01 -18.94
C ARG A 143 7.15 0.21 -20.43
N GLU A 144 7.48 -0.78 -21.25
CA GLU A 144 7.12 -0.84 -22.66
C GLU A 144 5.66 -1.30 -22.82
N HIS A 145 5.12 -1.10 -24.02
CA HIS A 145 3.80 -1.61 -24.36
C HIS A 145 3.80 -3.15 -24.31
N CYS A 146 2.69 -3.73 -23.87
CA CYS A 146 2.53 -5.17 -23.93
C CYS A 146 2.60 -5.61 -25.41
N PRO A 147 3.36 -6.68 -25.74
CA PRO A 147 3.40 -7.22 -27.09
C PRO A 147 1.99 -7.56 -27.62
N PRO A 148 1.73 -7.39 -28.92
CA PRO A 148 0.46 -7.76 -29.54
C PRO A 148 0.21 -9.27 -29.44
N GLY A 149 -1.06 -9.68 -29.53
CA GLY A 149 -1.46 -11.11 -29.46
C GLY A 149 -1.42 -11.74 -28.06
N GLN A 150 -0.99 -11.01 -27.02
CA GLN A 150 -0.92 -11.54 -25.66
C GLN A 150 -2.31 -11.69 -25.00
N PRO A 151 -2.56 -12.75 -24.21
CA PRO A 151 -3.84 -12.95 -23.53
C PRO A 151 -4.20 -11.84 -22.55
N VAL A 152 -5.50 -11.64 -22.32
CA VAL A 152 -6.05 -10.61 -21.41
C VAL A 152 -5.37 -10.61 -20.03
N LYS A 153 -5.12 -11.79 -19.46
CA LYS A 153 -4.47 -11.92 -18.14
C LYS A 153 -3.08 -11.26 -18.10
N VAL A 154 -2.33 -11.31 -19.19
CA VAL A 154 -0.99 -10.71 -19.31
C VAL A 154 -1.13 -9.20 -19.47
N ARG A 155 -2.00 -8.74 -20.36
CA ARG A 155 -2.28 -7.30 -20.57
C ARG A 155 -2.68 -6.59 -19.26
N VAL A 156 -3.57 -7.20 -18.48
CA VAL A 156 -3.97 -6.68 -17.15
C VAL A 156 -2.79 -6.69 -16.17
N SER A 157 -1.88 -7.67 -16.26
CA SER A 157 -0.69 -7.73 -15.41
C SER A 157 0.28 -6.59 -15.72
N TYR A 158 0.53 -6.30 -17.01
CA TYR A 158 1.31 -5.12 -17.44
C TYR A 158 0.71 -3.83 -16.87
N GLN A 159 -0.59 -3.62 -17.04
CA GLN A 159 -1.29 -2.43 -16.52
C GLN A 159 -1.15 -2.29 -15.00
N LYS A 160 -1.29 -3.39 -14.24
CA LYS A 160 -1.14 -3.38 -12.78
C LYS A 160 0.29 -3.09 -12.34
N LEU A 161 1.28 -3.67 -13.00
CA LEU A 161 2.69 -3.41 -12.72
C LEU A 161 3.05 -1.94 -13.01
N LEU A 162 2.58 -1.40 -14.13
CA LEU A 162 2.72 0.02 -14.46
C LEU A 162 2.02 0.90 -13.43
N LYS A 163 0.82 0.55 -12.98
CA LYS A 163 0.12 1.24 -11.88
C LYS A 163 0.94 1.25 -10.59
N TYR A 164 1.56 0.14 -10.19
CA TYR A 164 2.43 0.12 -9.02
C TYR A 164 3.67 0.99 -9.20
N PHE A 165 4.26 1.00 -10.39
CA PHE A 165 5.39 1.85 -10.73
C PHE A 165 5.04 3.34 -10.60
N VAL A 166 3.93 3.77 -11.24
CA VAL A 166 3.45 5.16 -11.19
C VAL A 166 3.07 5.56 -9.76
N LEU A 167 2.39 4.70 -9.00
CA LEU A 167 2.04 5.02 -7.60
C LEU A 167 3.27 5.19 -6.71
N ASN A 168 4.33 4.40 -6.93
CA ASN A 168 5.59 4.56 -6.20
C ASN A 168 6.28 5.89 -6.55
N ALA A 169 6.25 6.30 -7.83
CA ALA A 169 6.81 7.58 -8.27
C ALA A 169 6.01 8.78 -7.74
N LEU A 170 4.67 8.73 -7.85
CA LEU A 170 3.76 9.81 -7.45
C LEU A 170 3.79 10.07 -5.94
N LYS A 171 3.87 9.02 -5.12
CA LYS A 171 3.94 9.13 -3.65
C LYS A 171 5.38 9.15 -3.12
N HIS A 172 6.35 9.30 -4.01
CA HIS A 172 7.74 9.50 -3.59
C HIS A 172 7.87 10.84 -2.84
N ARG A 173 8.58 10.78 -1.71
CA ARG A 173 9.02 11.95 -0.95
C ARG A 173 10.51 11.77 -0.70
N PRO A 174 11.33 12.81 -0.88
CA PRO A 174 12.74 12.75 -0.53
C PRO A 174 12.93 12.21 0.90
N PRO A 175 13.86 11.27 1.13
CA PRO A 175 14.12 10.77 2.47
C PRO A 175 14.51 11.94 3.39
N LYS A 176 13.78 12.12 4.50
CA LYS A 176 14.14 13.13 5.51
C LYS A 176 15.50 12.77 6.13
N PRO A 177 16.37 13.75 6.42
CA PRO A 177 17.59 13.48 7.17
C PRO A 177 17.21 12.90 8.53
N GLN A 178 17.89 11.82 8.94
CA GLN A 178 17.65 11.11 10.19
C GLN A 178 18.99 10.72 10.81
N LYS A 179 19.06 10.68 12.15
CA LYS A 179 20.22 10.14 12.86
C LYS A 179 20.37 8.66 12.53
N LYS A 180 21.53 8.26 12.00
CA LYS A 180 21.81 6.86 11.66
C LYS A 180 21.86 6.03 12.95
N ARG A 181 21.00 5.01 13.04
CA ARG A 181 20.96 4.05 14.15
C ARG A 181 21.41 2.68 13.64
N TYR A 182 22.51 2.15 14.16
CA TYR A 182 23.12 0.90 13.71
C TYR A 182 22.86 -0.24 14.71
N LEU A 183 21.71 -0.90 14.59
CA LEU A 183 21.25 -1.91 15.55
C LEU A 183 22.28 -3.03 15.80
N PHE A 184 22.81 -3.64 14.73
CA PHE A 184 23.77 -4.75 14.88
C PHE A 184 25.15 -4.30 15.37
N ARG A 185 25.55 -3.05 15.13
CA ARG A 185 26.78 -2.50 15.75
C ARG A 185 26.60 -2.37 17.27
N SER A 186 25.42 -1.92 17.70
CA SER A 186 25.07 -1.83 19.11
C SER A 186 24.90 -3.20 19.79
N PHE A 187 24.45 -4.23 19.07
CA PHE A 187 24.44 -5.59 19.63
C PHE A 187 25.85 -6.16 19.76
N LYS A 188 26.69 -6.01 18.72
CA LYS A 188 28.08 -6.48 18.72
C LYS A 188 28.94 -5.85 19.83
N SER A 189 28.65 -4.61 20.24
CA SER A 189 29.38 -3.97 21.33
C SER A 189 29.05 -4.54 22.72
N THR A 190 28.04 -5.40 22.85
CA THR A 190 27.69 -6.02 24.14
C THR A 190 28.31 -7.41 24.28
N LYS A 191 28.57 -7.84 25.51
CA LYS A 191 29.13 -9.17 25.81
C LYS A 191 28.23 -10.35 25.41
N PHE A 192 26.95 -10.11 25.13
CA PHE A 192 25.97 -11.15 24.83
C PHE A 192 25.99 -11.63 23.37
N PHE A 193 26.68 -10.91 22.46
CA PHE A 193 26.73 -11.23 21.04
C PHE A 193 28.16 -11.44 20.56
N GLN A 194 28.39 -12.58 19.89
CA GLN A 194 29.65 -12.91 19.24
C GLN A 194 29.48 -12.88 17.72
N THR A 195 30.58 -12.77 16.98
CA THR A 195 30.59 -12.78 15.50
C THR A 195 31.32 -14.00 14.99
N THR A 196 30.74 -14.68 14.01
CA THR A 196 31.35 -15.83 13.32
C THR A 196 30.94 -15.82 11.84
N THR A 197 31.58 -16.66 11.03
CA THR A 197 31.24 -16.94 9.64
C THR A 197 30.64 -18.34 9.53
N LEU A 198 29.49 -18.48 8.88
CA LEU A 198 28.76 -19.76 8.77
C LEU A 198 28.24 -19.94 7.35
N ASP A 199 27.95 -21.19 6.97
CA ASP A 199 27.17 -21.48 5.76
C ASP A 199 25.77 -20.87 5.88
N TRP A 200 25.24 -20.35 4.77
CA TRP A 200 23.91 -19.76 4.72
C TRP A 200 22.81 -20.77 5.10
N VAL A 201 22.96 -22.03 4.68
CA VAL A 201 22.00 -23.09 5.02
C VAL A 201 22.04 -23.42 6.52
N GLU A 202 23.24 -23.46 7.10
CA GLU A 202 23.41 -23.66 8.54
C GLU A 202 22.73 -22.53 9.34
N ALA A 203 23.01 -21.27 8.99
CA ALA A 203 22.37 -20.12 9.61
C ALA A 203 20.85 -20.14 9.43
N GLY A 204 20.35 -20.54 8.25
CA GLY A 204 18.92 -20.69 7.97
C GLY A 204 18.24 -21.74 8.85
N LEU A 205 18.87 -22.90 9.04
CA LEU A 205 18.38 -23.96 9.92
C LEU A 205 18.37 -23.52 11.39
N GLN A 206 19.42 -22.81 11.83
CA GLN A 206 19.48 -22.23 13.18
C GLN A 206 18.33 -21.24 13.42
N VAL A 207 18.07 -20.31 12.48
CA VAL A 207 16.96 -19.35 12.57
C VAL A 207 15.61 -20.07 12.65
N CYS A 208 15.40 -21.11 11.85
CA CYS A 208 14.16 -21.89 11.87
C CYS A 208 13.95 -22.60 13.21
N ARG A 209 15.00 -23.25 13.75
CA ARG A 209 14.98 -23.92 15.05
C ARG A 209 14.73 -22.94 16.19
N GLN A 210 15.42 -21.80 16.19
CA GLN A 210 15.24 -20.73 17.17
C GLN A 210 13.81 -20.19 17.14
N GLY A 211 13.28 -19.89 15.95
CA GLY A 211 11.90 -19.42 15.79
C GLY A 211 10.86 -20.42 16.29
N TYR A 212 11.04 -21.71 16.00
CA TYR A 212 10.19 -22.79 16.51
C TYR A 212 10.20 -22.82 18.05
N ASN A 213 11.40 -22.86 18.65
CA ASN A 213 11.58 -22.90 20.10
C ASN A 213 10.98 -21.67 20.78
N MET A 214 11.20 -20.45 20.25
CA MET A 214 10.64 -19.21 20.81
C MET A 214 9.10 -19.24 20.83
N LEU A 215 8.47 -19.69 19.75
CA LEU A 215 7.01 -19.80 19.70
C LEU A 215 6.48 -20.90 20.62
N ASN A 216 7.17 -22.04 20.69
CA ASN A 216 6.78 -23.14 21.55
C ASN A 216 6.92 -22.79 23.04
N LEU A 217 8.02 -22.13 23.43
CA LEU A 217 8.22 -21.59 24.78
C LEU A 217 7.08 -20.62 25.17
N LEU A 218 6.59 -19.82 24.24
CA LEU A 218 5.45 -18.93 24.51
C LEU A 218 4.12 -19.70 24.71
N ILE A 219 3.92 -20.82 24.01
CA ILE A 219 2.76 -21.71 24.20
C ILE A 219 2.82 -22.33 25.60
N HIS A 220 3.97 -22.91 25.97
CA HIS A 220 4.19 -23.51 27.28
C HIS A 220 4.12 -22.47 28.41
N ARG A 221 4.70 -21.28 28.24
CA ARG A 221 4.63 -20.19 29.23
C ARG A 221 3.20 -19.73 29.53
N LYS A 222 2.26 -19.94 28.60
CA LYS A 222 0.83 -19.68 28.79
C LYS A 222 0.05 -20.87 29.34
N ASN A 223 0.72 -21.98 29.63
CA ASN A 223 0.14 -23.25 30.07
C ASN A 223 -0.95 -23.73 29.11
N LEU A 224 -0.59 -23.85 27.82
CA LEU A 224 -1.49 -24.27 26.73
C LEU A 224 -1.10 -25.67 26.22
N ASN A 225 -1.01 -26.66 27.11
CA ASN A 225 -0.54 -28.03 26.81
C ASN A 225 -1.43 -28.78 25.80
N TYR A 226 -2.65 -28.29 25.57
CA TYR A 226 -3.60 -28.82 24.60
C TYR A 226 -3.41 -28.26 23.19
N LEU A 227 -2.36 -27.45 22.96
CA LEU A 227 -1.93 -26.99 21.65
C LEU A 227 -0.55 -27.57 21.31
N HIS A 228 -0.41 -28.02 20.08
CA HIS A 228 0.86 -28.48 19.52
C HIS A 228 1.25 -27.62 18.32
N LEU A 229 2.50 -27.15 18.31
CA LEU A 229 3.12 -26.50 17.16
C LEU A 229 4.01 -27.53 16.46
N ASP A 230 3.69 -27.87 15.21
CA ASP A 230 4.54 -28.76 14.42
C ASP A 230 5.75 -28.02 13.82
N TYR A 231 6.75 -28.76 13.33
CA TYR A 231 7.99 -28.20 12.77
C TYR A 231 7.79 -27.39 11.47
N ASN A 232 6.63 -27.56 10.81
CA ASN A 232 6.19 -26.74 9.67
C ASN A 232 5.32 -25.55 10.11
N PHE A 233 5.39 -25.24 11.41
CA PHE A 233 4.71 -24.15 12.06
C PHE A 233 3.18 -24.22 11.98
N ASN A 234 2.53 -25.38 11.80
CA ASN A 234 1.08 -25.50 11.99
C ASN A 234 0.77 -25.57 13.48
N LEU A 235 -0.16 -24.73 13.92
CA LEU A 235 -0.70 -24.79 15.27
C LEU A 235 -1.97 -25.62 15.26
N LYS A 236 -1.95 -26.77 15.93
CA LYS A 236 -3.07 -27.73 15.97
C LYS A 236 -3.50 -27.98 17.43
N PRO A 237 -4.80 -28.14 17.71
CA PRO A 237 -5.23 -28.64 19.00
C PRO A 237 -4.94 -30.15 19.11
N VAL A 238 -4.47 -30.61 20.28
CA VAL A 238 -4.21 -32.03 20.55
C VAL A 238 -5.51 -32.81 20.78
N LYS A 239 -6.51 -32.13 21.34
CA LYS A 239 -7.86 -32.64 21.62
C LYS A 239 -8.90 -31.59 21.27
N THR A 240 -10.17 -31.98 21.22
CA THR A 240 -11.28 -31.01 21.11
C THR A 240 -11.28 -30.09 22.33
N LEU A 241 -11.19 -28.77 22.07
CA LEU A 241 -11.05 -27.77 23.13
C LEU A 241 -12.41 -27.37 23.71
N THR A 242 -12.47 -27.29 25.03
CA THR A 242 -13.60 -26.66 25.73
C THR A 242 -13.70 -25.17 25.40
N THR A 243 -14.86 -24.56 25.64
CA THR A 243 -15.05 -23.12 25.45
C THR A 243 -14.07 -22.27 26.27
N LYS A 244 -13.70 -22.72 27.48
CA LYS A 244 -12.72 -22.04 28.35
C LYS A 244 -11.31 -22.14 27.77
N GLU A 245 -10.88 -23.34 27.37
CA GLU A 245 -9.57 -23.57 26.73
C GLU A 245 -9.45 -22.77 25.43
N ARG A 246 -10.48 -22.78 24.58
CA ARG A 246 -10.54 -22.03 23.31
C ARG A 246 -10.44 -20.52 23.50
N LYS A 247 -11.14 -19.97 24.51
CA LYS A 247 -11.03 -18.53 24.85
C LYS A 247 -9.62 -18.19 25.35
N LYS A 248 -9.01 -19.04 26.16
CA LYS A 248 -7.66 -18.85 26.73
C LYS A 248 -6.55 -18.96 25.67
N SER A 249 -6.68 -19.90 24.73
CA SER A 249 -5.66 -20.19 23.72
C SER A 249 -5.76 -19.36 22.44
N ARG A 250 -6.73 -18.44 22.35
CA ARG A 250 -6.91 -17.58 21.19
C ARG A 250 -5.76 -16.58 21.05
N PHE A 251 -4.78 -16.95 20.23
CA PHE A 251 -3.68 -16.05 19.87
C PHE A 251 -4.14 -14.93 18.93
N GLY A 252 -3.45 -13.80 19.00
CA GLY A 252 -3.68 -12.63 18.14
C GLY A 252 -2.82 -12.63 16.88
N ASN A 253 -2.98 -11.57 16.08
CA ASN A 253 -2.26 -11.41 14.81
C ASN A 253 -0.74 -11.40 14.97
N ALA A 254 -0.19 -10.90 16.09
CA ALA A 254 1.26 -10.86 16.32
C ALA A 254 1.90 -12.24 16.26
N PHE A 255 1.35 -13.19 17.03
CA PHE A 255 1.82 -14.57 17.08
C PHE A 255 1.64 -15.26 15.73
N HIS A 256 0.44 -15.20 15.15
CA HIS A 256 0.15 -15.91 13.92
C HIS A 256 0.87 -15.35 12.70
N LEU A 257 1.07 -14.03 12.60
CA LEU A 257 1.82 -13.43 11.50
C LEU A 257 3.31 -13.79 11.60
N CYS A 258 3.90 -13.76 12.80
CA CYS A 258 5.27 -14.22 13.02
C CYS A 258 5.44 -15.71 12.66
N ARG A 259 4.52 -16.57 13.12
CA ARG A 259 4.48 -18.00 12.78
C ARG A 259 4.46 -18.25 11.27
N GLU A 260 3.63 -17.53 10.52
CA GLU A 260 3.51 -17.72 9.08
C GLU A 260 4.73 -17.15 8.31
N ILE A 261 5.41 -16.11 8.83
CA ILE A 261 6.69 -15.63 8.27
C ILE A 261 7.80 -16.68 8.49
N LEU A 262 7.84 -17.28 9.67
CA LEU A 262 8.77 -18.38 9.97
C LEU A 262 8.47 -19.61 9.09
N ARG A 263 7.20 -19.91 8.82
CA ARG A 263 6.82 -20.93 7.83
C ARG A 263 7.38 -20.62 6.45
N LEU A 264 7.23 -19.40 5.93
CA LEU A 264 7.78 -19.04 4.62
C LEU A 264 9.30 -19.19 4.60
N THR A 265 9.97 -18.75 5.66
CA THR A 265 11.43 -18.87 5.80
C THR A 265 11.85 -20.35 5.81
N LYS A 266 11.12 -21.18 6.56
CA LYS A 266 11.34 -22.63 6.63
C LYS A 266 11.19 -23.30 5.27
N LEU A 267 10.15 -22.97 4.49
CA LEU A 267 9.97 -23.49 3.14
C LEU A 267 11.16 -23.18 2.24
N ILE A 268 11.68 -21.95 2.28
CA ILE A 268 12.84 -21.53 1.48
C ILE A 268 14.10 -22.29 1.91
N VAL A 269 14.38 -22.32 3.22
CA VAL A 269 15.55 -23.01 3.77
C VAL A 269 15.50 -24.50 3.47
N ASP A 270 14.34 -25.15 3.65
CA ASP A 270 14.18 -26.58 3.36
C ASP A 270 14.42 -26.89 1.88
N SER A 271 14.00 -26.02 0.95
CA SER A 271 14.33 -26.20 -0.47
C SER A 271 15.83 -26.20 -0.70
N HIS A 272 16.58 -25.29 -0.06
CA HIS A 272 18.04 -25.30 -0.13
C HIS A 272 18.67 -26.51 0.56
N VAL A 273 18.09 -27.01 1.65
CA VAL A 273 18.55 -28.24 2.32
C VAL A 273 18.38 -29.44 1.40
N GLN A 274 17.22 -29.59 0.75
CA GLN A 274 16.98 -30.69 -0.20
C GLN A 274 17.95 -30.66 -1.38
N TYR A 275 18.27 -29.47 -1.88
CA TYR A 275 19.32 -29.30 -2.89
C TYR A 275 20.70 -29.73 -2.37
N ARG A 276 21.07 -29.32 -1.15
CA ARG A 276 22.37 -29.66 -0.55
C ARG A 276 22.50 -31.13 -0.13
N LEU A 277 21.39 -31.81 0.10
CA LEU A 277 21.32 -33.26 0.30
C LEU A 277 21.36 -34.03 -1.04
N ASN A 278 21.49 -33.35 -2.18
CA ASN A 278 21.46 -33.93 -3.52
C ASN A 278 20.17 -34.69 -3.86
N ASN A 279 19.06 -34.38 -3.17
CA ASN A 279 17.75 -34.96 -3.48
C ASN A 279 17.04 -34.23 -4.63
N VAL A 280 17.47 -33.00 -4.94
CA VAL A 280 16.85 -32.09 -5.90
C VAL A 280 17.94 -31.37 -6.69
N ASP A 281 17.74 -31.18 -7.98
CA ASP A 281 18.67 -30.49 -8.86
C ASP A 281 18.63 -28.95 -8.72
N ALA A 282 19.67 -28.25 -9.19
CA ALA A 282 19.78 -26.79 -9.14
C ALA A 282 18.65 -26.07 -9.92
N PHE A 283 18.21 -26.63 -11.06
CA PHE A 283 17.10 -26.05 -11.82
C PHE A 283 15.77 -26.23 -11.09
N GLN A 284 15.57 -27.39 -10.47
CA GLN A 284 14.39 -27.68 -9.65
C GLN A 284 14.36 -26.83 -8.37
N LEU A 285 15.51 -26.58 -7.73
CA LEU A 285 15.63 -25.62 -6.63
C LEU A 285 15.18 -24.23 -7.09
N SER A 286 15.68 -23.77 -8.23
CA SER A 286 15.36 -22.43 -8.76
C SER A 286 13.87 -22.28 -9.10
N ASP A 287 13.27 -23.30 -9.73
CA ASP A 287 11.82 -23.35 -9.99
C ASP A 287 11.02 -23.42 -8.68
N GLY A 288 11.48 -24.22 -7.70
CA GLY A 288 10.89 -24.32 -6.37
C GLY A 288 10.87 -22.98 -5.63
N ILE A 289 11.97 -22.24 -5.63
CA ILE A 289 12.05 -20.90 -5.03
C ILE A 289 11.11 -19.93 -5.77
N GLN A 290 11.07 -19.98 -7.11
CA GLN A 290 10.14 -19.15 -7.89
C GLN A 290 8.69 -19.48 -7.52
N TYR A 291 8.35 -20.76 -7.41
CA TYR A 291 7.04 -21.23 -7.02
C TYR A 291 6.66 -20.73 -5.63
N ILE A 292 7.58 -20.84 -4.65
CA ILE A 292 7.37 -20.36 -3.28
C ILE A 292 7.01 -18.87 -3.29
N PHE A 293 7.81 -18.02 -3.94
CA PHE A 293 7.57 -16.58 -3.93
C PHE A 293 6.34 -16.16 -4.76
N ALA A 294 5.96 -16.93 -5.77
CA ALA A 294 4.74 -16.68 -6.54
C ALA A 294 3.46 -17.15 -5.81
N HIS A 295 3.57 -18.16 -4.94
CA HIS A 295 2.42 -18.83 -4.30
C HIS A 295 2.42 -18.76 -2.76
N VAL A 296 3.04 -17.74 -2.17
CA VAL A 296 3.01 -17.51 -0.70
C VAL A 296 1.59 -17.52 -0.13
N GLY A 297 0.60 -17.02 -0.87
CA GLY A 297 -0.80 -17.04 -0.42
C GLY A 297 -1.45 -18.43 -0.36
N GLN A 298 -0.87 -19.43 -1.03
CA GLN A 298 -1.32 -20.82 -1.02
C GLN A 298 -0.51 -21.65 -0.03
N LEU A 299 0.82 -21.47 -0.03
CA LEU A 299 1.74 -22.21 0.84
C LEU A 299 1.71 -21.74 2.30
N THR A 300 1.32 -20.49 2.52
CA THR A 300 1.17 -19.90 3.86
C THR A 300 -0.24 -19.34 4.05
N GLY A 301 -0.54 -18.92 5.27
CA GLY A 301 -1.80 -18.28 5.64
C GLY A 301 -1.68 -16.81 6.03
N MET A 302 -0.58 -16.12 5.68
CA MET A 302 -0.29 -14.76 6.18
C MET A 302 -1.42 -13.75 5.95
N TYR A 303 -2.11 -13.84 4.81
CA TYR A 303 -3.18 -12.91 4.43
C TYR A 303 -4.36 -12.93 5.43
N ARG A 304 -4.56 -14.03 6.17
CA ARG A 304 -5.60 -14.14 7.21
C ARG A 304 -5.31 -13.23 8.41
N TYR A 305 -4.04 -13.05 8.74
CA TYR A 305 -3.59 -12.28 9.91
C TYR A 305 -3.14 -10.85 9.55
N LYS A 306 -2.87 -10.59 8.26
CA LYS A 306 -2.66 -9.26 7.71
C LYS A 306 -3.09 -9.18 6.24
N TYR A 307 -4.35 -8.81 6.00
CA TYR A 307 -4.93 -8.83 4.65
C TYR A 307 -4.29 -7.87 3.63
N LYS A 308 -3.65 -6.78 4.08
CA LYS A 308 -2.94 -5.84 3.18
C LYS A 308 -1.84 -6.52 2.36
N LEU A 309 -1.34 -7.68 2.81
CA LEU A 309 -0.39 -8.54 2.10
C LEU A 309 -0.92 -9.05 0.75
N MET A 310 -2.24 -9.00 0.51
CA MET A 310 -2.83 -9.26 -0.81
C MET A 310 -2.25 -8.36 -1.91
N ARG A 311 -1.73 -7.17 -1.55
CA ARG A 311 -0.97 -6.33 -2.50
C ARG A 311 0.25 -7.05 -3.05
N GLN A 312 1.05 -7.68 -2.19
CA GLN A 312 2.24 -8.44 -2.60
C GLN A 312 1.88 -9.71 -3.36
N ILE A 313 0.90 -10.48 -2.88
CA ILE A 313 0.45 -11.70 -3.57
C ILE A 313 0.01 -11.38 -5.00
N ARG A 314 -0.80 -10.33 -5.20
CA ARG A 314 -1.22 -9.90 -6.54
C ARG A 314 -0.03 -9.48 -7.39
N MET A 315 0.89 -8.68 -6.85
CA MET A 315 2.09 -8.26 -7.55
C MET A 315 2.97 -9.45 -7.99
N CYS A 316 3.16 -10.47 -7.14
CA CYS A 316 3.89 -11.68 -7.51
C CYS A 316 3.19 -12.49 -8.61
N LYS A 317 1.85 -12.54 -8.59
CA LYS A 317 1.07 -13.16 -9.70
C LYS A 317 1.23 -12.39 -11.00
N ASP A 318 1.17 -11.06 -10.96
CA ASP A 318 1.38 -10.20 -12.14
C ASP A 318 2.81 -10.37 -12.69
N LEU A 319 3.82 -10.45 -11.83
CA LEU A 319 5.21 -10.75 -12.20
C LEU A 319 5.36 -12.16 -12.80
N LYS A 320 4.67 -13.16 -12.24
CA LYS A 320 4.65 -14.52 -12.80
C LYS A 320 4.12 -14.50 -14.24
N HIS A 321 3.01 -13.80 -14.50
CA HIS A 321 2.46 -13.71 -15.85
C HIS A 321 3.43 -13.00 -16.81
N LEU A 322 4.04 -11.89 -16.38
CA LEU A 322 5.02 -11.16 -17.16
C LEU A 322 6.21 -12.05 -17.55
N ILE A 323 6.78 -12.77 -16.58
CA ILE A 323 7.97 -13.61 -16.79
C ILE A 323 7.62 -14.82 -17.66
N TYR A 324 6.55 -15.55 -17.34
CA TYR A 324 6.24 -16.83 -17.99
C TYR A 324 5.89 -16.65 -19.47
N TYR A 325 5.20 -15.57 -19.83
CA TYR A 325 4.86 -15.29 -21.23
C TYR A 325 6.03 -14.77 -22.06
N ARG A 326 7.14 -14.40 -21.42
CA ARG A 326 8.39 -14.09 -22.11
C ARG A 326 9.35 -15.29 -22.10
N PHE A 327 9.28 -16.14 -21.08
CA PHE A 327 10.13 -17.32 -20.92
C PHE A 327 9.64 -18.52 -21.74
N ASN A 328 8.33 -18.82 -21.70
CA ASN A 328 7.72 -19.93 -22.44
C ASN A 328 7.33 -19.48 -23.85
N THR A 329 8.31 -19.07 -24.66
CA THR A 329 8.13 -18.65 -26.05
C THR A 329 9.07 -19.45 -26.95
N GLY A 330 8.67 -19.71 -28.19
CA GLY A 330 9.44 -20.54 -29.12
C GLY A 330 9.36 -22.03 -28.74
N PRO A 331 10.50 -22.76 -28.69
CA PRO A 331 10.53 -24.19 -28.36
C PRO A 331 10.09 -24.53 -26.92
N VAL A 332 10.15 -23.57 -26.00
CA VAL A 332 9.85 -23.79 -24.58
C VAL A 332 8.33 -23.79 -24.35
N GLY A 333 7.79 -24.97 -24.05
CA GLY A 333 6.37 -25.18 -23.81
C GLY A 333 5.84 -24.63 -22.47
N LYS A 334 4.55 -24.90 -22.21
CA LYS A 334 3.90 -24.60 -20.92
C LYS A 334 4.18 -25.74 -19.95
N GLY A 335 5.04 -25.50 -18.96
CA GLY A 335 5.33 -26.48 -17.90
C GLY A 335 5.99 -25.83 -16.68
N PRO A 336 6.25 -26.62 -15.63
CA PRO A 336 7.23 -26.27 -14.60
C PRO A 336 8.63 -26.14 -15.22
N GLY A 337 9.54 -25.39 -14.58
CA GLY A 337 10.90 -25.18 -15.08
C GLY A 337 11.30 -23.71 -15.26
N CYS A 338 10.50 -22.76 -14.74
CA CYS A 338 10.83 -21.33 -14.79
C CYS A 338 11.49 -20.90 -13.48
N GLY A 339 12.82 -21.03 -13.39
CA GLY A 339 13.62 -20.69 -12.21
C GLY A 339 13.91 -19.20 -11.98
N PHE A 340 13.12 -18.27 -12.52
CA PHE A 340 13.43 -16.83 -12.47
C PHE A 340 12.85 -16.12 -11.23
N TRP A 341 13.38 -16.45 -10.05
CA TRP A 341 12.81 -16.07 -8.75
C TRP A 341 13.13 -14.66 -8.24
N ALA A 342 14.12 -13.98 -8.83
CA ALA A 342 14.63 -12.69 -8.35
C ALA A 342 13.53 -11.61 -8.23
N ALA A 343 12.55 -11.59 -9.15
CA ALA A 343 11.49 -10.61 -9.14
C ALA A 343 10.54 -10.78 -7.93
N GLY A 344 10.10 -12.02 -7.66
CA GLY A 344 9.23 -12.35 -6.53
C GLY A 344 9.94 -12.18 -5.18
N TRP A 345 11.19 -12.62 -5.10
CA TRP A 345 12.05 -12.46 -3.90
C TRP A 345 12.13 -11.01 -3.43
N ARG A 346 12.34 -10.06 -4.35
CA ARG A 346 12.40 -8.62 -4.04
C ARG A 346 11.11 -8.09 -3.43
N VAL A 347 9.95 -8.54 -3.94
CA VAL A 347 8.63 -8.12 -3.42
C VAL A 347 8.49 -8.51 -1.94
N TRP A 348 8.91 -9.71 -1.58
CA TRP A 348 8.85 -10.21 -0.21
C TRP A 348 9.86 -9.55 0.71
N LEU A 349 11.07 -9.23 0.24
CA LEU A 349 12.03 -8.46 1.03
C LEU A 349 11.56 -7.02 1.29
N PHE A 350 10.96 -6.34 0.31
CA PHE A 350 10.36 -5.02 0.55
C PHE A 350 9.15 -5.08 1.47
N PHE A 351 8.40 -6.19 1.47
CA PHE A 351 7.39 -6.44 2.50
C PHE A 351 8.02 -6.56 3.88
N MET A 352 9.11 -7.34 4.02
CA MET A 352 9.81 -7.49 5.29
C MET A 352 10.32 -6.15 5.82
N ARG A 353 10.89 -5.30 4.96
CA ARG A 353 11.31 -3.93 5.33
C ARG A 353 10.20 -3.13 6.04
N GLY A 354 8.96 -3.24 5.57
CA GLY A 354 7.83 -2.52 6.15
C GLY A 354 7.16 -3.24 7.32
N ILE A 355 7.29 -4.57 7.42
CA ILE A 355 6.66 -5.36 8.47
C ILE A 355 7.49 -5.45 9.74
N THR A 356 8.82 -5.41 9.63
CA THR A 356 9.75 -5.51 10.76
C THR A 356 9.39 -4.55 11.91
N PRO A 357 9.31 -3.21 11.73
CA PRO A 357 8.99 -2.30 12.83
C PRO A 357 7.57 -2.52 13.39
N LEU A 358 6.62 -2.99 12.57
CA LEU A 358 5.26 -3.29 13.04
C LEU A 358 5.25 -4.53 13.93
N LEU A 359 5.95 -5.59 13.52
CA LEU A 359 6.04 -6.83 14.27
C LEU A 359 6.88 -6.69 15.53
N GLU A 360 7.99 -5.94 15.49
CA GLU A 360 8.78 -5.62 16.68
C GLU A 360 7.90 -4.99 17.76
N ARG A 361 7.11 -3.97 17.41
CA ARG A 361 6.17 -3.34 18.34
C ARG A 361 5.10 -4.32 18.84
N TRP A 362 4.53 -5.14 17.94
CA TRP A 362 3.48 -6.09 18.31
C TRP A 362 3.96 -7.23 19.20
N LEU A 363 5.14 -7.76 18.93
CA LEU A 363 5.79 -8.79 19.73
C LEU A 363 6.30 -8.21 21.04
N GLY A 364 6.89 -7.01 21.04
CA GLY A 364 7.25 -6.28 22.26
C GLY A 364 6.06 -6.12 23.19
N ASN A 365 4.95 -5.57 22.70
CA ASN A 365 3.72 -5.44 23.49
C ASN A 365 3.14 -6.79 23.95
N LEU A 366 3.30 -7.86 23.15
CA LEU A 366 2.87 -9.20 23.53
C LEU A 366 3.71 -9.76 24.67
N LEU A 367 5.03 -9.57 24.62
CA LEU A 367 5.99 -10.04 25.61
C LEU A 367 5.87 -9.22 26.91
N SER A 368 5.88 -7.88 26.84
CA SER A 368 5.65 -7.03 28.02
C SER A 368 4.36 -7.42 28.73
N ARG A 369 3.25 -7.58 27.99
CA ARG A 369 1.98 -8.03 28.60
C ARG A 369 2.03 -9.44 29.20
N GLN A 370 2.90 -10.31 28.68
CA GLN A 370 3.05 -11.68 29.19
C GLN A 370 3.90 -11.72 30.46
N PHE A 371 4.92 -10.86 30.58
CA PHE A 371 5.84 -10.81 31.71
C PHE A 371 5.39 -9.84 32.80
N GLU A 372 4.97 -8.63 32.43
CA GLU A 372 4.53 -7.56 33.33
C GLU A 372 3.01 -7.64 33.65
N GLY A 373 2.26 -8.44 32.88
CA GLY A 373 0.81 -8.57 33.03
C GLY A 373 0.02 -7.47 32.31
N ARG A 374 -1.30 -7.43 32.56
CA ARG A 374 -2.20 -6.40 32.00
C ARG A 374 -2.59 -5.37 33.05
N HIS A 375 -2.37 -4.09 32.76
CA HIS A 375 -2.92 -2.99 33.55
C HIS A 375 -4.43 -2.84 33.27
N SER A 376 -5.27 -3.07 34.29
CA SER A 376 -6.73 -3.08 34.16
C SER A 376 -7.35 -1.68 33.99
N LYS A 377 -6.70 -0.63 34.51
CA LYS A 377 -7.15 0.78 34.45
C LYS A 377 -6.07 1.75 33.97
N GLY A 378 -4.99 1.26 33.36
CA GLY A 378 -3.85 2.11 32.98
C GLY A 378 -4.10 3.08 31.81
N VAL A 379 -5.14 2.84 31.00
CA VAL A 379 -5.46 3.70 29.84
C VAL A 379 -6.96 3.98 29.83
N ALA A 380 -7.31 5.27 29.80
CA ALA A 380 -8.70 5.71 29.65
C ALA A 380 -9.27 5.20 28.32
N LYS A 381 -10.46 4.60 28.38
CA LYS A 381 -11.10 4.04 27.19
C LYS A 381 -11.73 5.17 26.38
N THR A 382 -11.29 5.35 25.13
CA THR A 382 -11.90 6.30 24.20
C THR A 382 -13.37 5.96 23.95
N VAL A 383 -14.21 6.99 23.83
CA VAL A 383 -15.63 6.86 23.50
C VAL A 383 -15.77 6.56 22.01
N THR A 384 -15.97 5.28 21.69
CA THR A 384 -16.24 4.84 20.32
C THR A 384 -17.74 4.83 20.03
N LYS A 385 -18.12 4.65 18.76
CA LYS A 385 -19.52 4.66 18.27
C LYS A 385 -20.52 3.91 19.16
N GLN A 386 -20.14 2.76 19.72
CA GLN A 386 -21.02 1.94 20.58
C GLN A 386 -21.36 2.60 21.92
N ARG A 387 -20.52 3.50 22.42
CA ARG A 387 -20.65 4.13 23.75
C ARG A 387 -21.10 5.57 23.70
N VAL A 388 -21.31 6.14 22.50
CA VAL A 388 -21.68 7.56 22.35
C VAL A 388 -22.97 7.88 23.11
N GLU A 389 -24.02 7.08 22.94
CA GLU A 389 -25.31 7.32 23.63
C GLU A 389 -25.18 7.14 25.15
N SER A 390 -24.52 6.07 25.61
CA SER A 390 -24.34 5.82 27.05
C SER A 390 -23.46 6.86 27.74
N HIS A 391 -22.42 7.35 27.04
CA HIS A 391 -21.55 8.38 27.57
C HIS A 391 -22.24 9.74 27.59
N PHE A 392 -23.05 10.07 26.57
CA PHE A 392 -23.90 11.26 26.60
C PHE A 392 -24.84 11.27 27.81
N ASP A 393 -25.49 10.14 28.10
CA ASP A 393 -26.35 10.03 29.29
C ASP A 393 -25.56 10.10 30.61
N LEU A 394 -24.32 9.63 30.63
CA LEU A 394 -23.44 9.72 31.80
C LEU A 394 -23.05 11.17 32.09
N GLU A 395 -22.59 11.90 31.08
CA GLU A 395 -22.22 13.32 31.17
C GLU A 395 -23.44 14.17 31.53
N LEU A 396 -24.59 13.94 30.88
CA LEU A 396 -25.85 14.63 31.19
C LEU A 396 -26.22 14.48 32.67
N ARG A 397 -26.13 13.25 33.21
CA ARG A 397 -26.44 13.01 34.63
C ARG A 397 -25.42 13.69 35.54
N ALA A 398 -24.15 13.72 35.17
CA ALA A 398 -23.12 14.43 35.92
C ALA A 398 -23.37 15.95 35.94
N SER A 399 -23.69 16.57 34.78
CA SER A 399 -24.02 18.00 34.70
C SER A 399 -25.25 18.35 35.53
N VAL A 400 -26.31 17.55 35.45
CA VAL A 400 -27.51 17.76 36.27
C VAL A 400 -27.20 17.62 37.76
N MET A 401 -26.33 16.68 38.15
CA MET A 401 -25.91 16.53 39.55
C MET A 401 -25.15 17.76 40.06
N HIS A 402 -24.29 18.36 39.24
CA HIS A 402 -23.59 19.61 39.60
C HIS A 402 -24.61 20.73 39.83
N ASP A 403 -25.52 20.96 38.90
CA ASP A 403 -26.54 22.01 39.03
C ASP A 403 -27.47 21.77 40.24
N ILE A 404 -27.81 20.52 40.56
CA ILE A 404 -28.59 20.18 41.76
C ILE A 404 -27.84 20.60 43.03
N VAL A 405 -26.53 20.33 43.13
CA VAL A 405 -25.74 20.65 44.32
C VAL A 405 -25.65 22.17 44.52
N ASP A 406 -25.49 22.91 43.43
CA ASP A 406 -25.32 24.37 43.46
C ASP A 406 -26.64 25.10 43.76
N MET A 407 -27.78 24.56 43.33
CA MET A 407 -29.10 25.16 43.58
C MET A 407 -29.67 24.85 44.97
N MET A 408 -29.11 23.88 45.70
CA MET A 408 -29.66 23.45 47.00
C MET A 408 -29.10 24.33 48.14
N PRO A 409 -29.96 24.95 48.97
CA PRO A 409 -29.52 25.77 50.09
C PRO A 409 -28.72 24.95 51.12
N GLU A 410 -27.88 25.64 51.90
CA GLU A 410 -27.05 25.04 52.93
C GLU A 410 -27.93 24.30 53.97
N GLY A 411 -27.83 22.97 54.02
CA GLY A 411 -28.61 22.10 54.90
C GLY A 411 -29.36 20.93 54.23
N ILE A 412 -29.57 20.92 52.91
CA ILE A 412 -30.40 19.89 52.21
C ILE A 412 -29.59 19.00 51.23
N LYS A 413 -28.25 19.08 51.24
CA LYS A 413 -27.42 18.79 50.05
C LYS A 413 -27.32 17.32 49.55
N GLN A 414 -27.72 16.27 50.29
CA GLN A 414 -27.35 14.89 49.89
C GLN A 414 -28.49 13.89 49.61
N ASN A 415 -29.66 14.00 50.26
CA ASN A 415 -30.65 12.90 50.20
C ASN A 415 -31.63 12.93 49.01
N LYS A 416 -31.81 14.07 48.34
CA LYS A 416 -32.85 14.23 47.29
C LYS A 416 -32.35 14.15 45.85
N ALA A 417 -31.03 14.14 45.62
CA ALA A 417 -30.46 14.19 44.28
C ALA A 417 -30.86 13.00 43.39
N ARG A 418 -30.93 11.79 43.97
CA ARG A 418 -31.36 10.58 43.25
C ARG A 418 -32.82 10.68 42.76
N THR A 419 -33.70 11.23 43.58
CA THR A 419 -35.12 11.44 43.25
C THR A 419 -35.28 12.47 42.14
N ILE A 420 -34.52 13.56 42.18
CA ILE A 420 -34.51 14.56 41.09
C ILE A 420 -34.05 13.93 39.76
N LEU A 421 -33.02 13.08 39.77
CA LEU A 421 -32.60 12.35 38.56
C LEU A 421 -33.64 11.33 38.05
N GLN A 422 -34.51 10.81 38.92
CA GLN A 422 -35.65 9.98 38.51
C GLN A 422 -36.69 10.85 37.80
N HIS A 423 -37.01 12.03 38.35
CA HIS A 423 -37.89 13.00 37.68
C HIS A 423 -37.36 13.45 36.32
N LEU A 424 -36.05 13.71 36.17
CA LEU A 424 -35.42 13.99 34.87
C LEU A 424 -35.64 12.83 33.86
N SER A 425 -35.46 11.60 34.33
CA SER A 425 -35.61 10.41 33.49
C SER A 425 -37.07 10.21 33.05
N GLU A 426 -38.02 10.51 33.93
CA GLU A 426 -39.45 10.45 33.63
C GLU A 426 -39.89 11.57 32.70
N ALA A 427 -39.46 12.82 32.94
CA ALA A 427 -39.71 13.95 32.07
C ALA A 427 -39.23 13.68 30.62
N TRP A 428 -38.07 13.02 30.45
CA TRP A 428 -37.59 12.57 29.14
C TRP A 428 -38.50 11.51 28.48
N ARG A 429 -39.08 10.59 29.26
CA ARG A 429 -40.04 9.58 28.74
C ARG A 429 -41.36 10.25 28.33
N CYS A 430 -41.89 11.13 29.17
CA CYS A 430 -43.09 11.93 28.86
C CYS A 430 -42.88 12.73 27.58
N TRP A 431 -41.73 13.39 27.42
CA TRP A 431 -41.39 14.11 26.18
C TRP A 431 -41.41 13.18 24.95
N LYS A 432 -40.80 12.00 25.04
CA LYS A 432 -40.80 11.00 23.94
C LYS A 432 -42.18 10.42 23.61
N ALA A 433 -43.11 10.41 24.57
CA ALA A 433 -44.46 9.90 24.43
C ALA A 433 -45.49 11.00 24.09
N ASN A 434 -45.06 12.27 24.07
CA ASN A 434 -45.93 13.44 23.94
C ASN A 434 -46.97 13.59 25.06
N ILE A 435 -46.63 13.15 26.27
CA ILE A 435 -47.48 13.31 27.46
C ILE A 435 -47.04 14.59 28.20
N PRO A 436 -47.99 15.46 28.61
CA PRO A 436 -47.66 16.62 29.43
C PRO A 436 -47.07 16.15 30.76
N TRP A 437 -45.88 16.62 31.09
CA TRP A 437 -45.22 16.32 32.36
C TRP A 437 -45.46 17.47 33.33
N LYS A 438 -46.26 17.24 34.37
CA LYS A 438 -46.46 18.16 35.48
C LYS A 438 -46.50 17.37 36.79
N VAL A 439 -45.63 17.71 37.72
CA VAL A 439 -45.53 17.03 39.02
C VAL A 439 -46.07 17.98 40.10
N PRO A 440 -47.18 17.63 40.79
CA PRO A 440 -47.68 18.42 41.91
C PRO A 440 -46.63 18.54 43.02
N GLY A 441 -46.41 19.76 43.53
CA GLY A 441 -45.50 20.02 44.65
C GLY A 441 -44.00 19.99 44.33
N LEU A 442 -43.59 19.96 43.06
CA LEU A 442 -42.18 20.07 42.68
C LEU A 442 -41.73 21.55 42.73
N PRO A 443 -40.59 21.89 43.36
CA PRO A 443 -40.09 23.27 43.35
C PRO A 443 -39.81 23.79 41.95
N THR A 444 -40.23 25.02 41.67
CA THR A 444 -40.09 25.65 40.34
C THR A 444 -38.65 25.73 39.81
N PRO A 445 -37.59 25.95 40.62
CA PRO A 445 -36.22 25.93 40.11
C PRO A 445 -35.80 24.55 39.59
N ILE A 446 -36.24 23.47 40.27
CA ILE A 446 -35.95 22.08 39.87
C ILE A 446 -36.73 21.73 38.60
N GLU A 447 -38.00 22.14 38.51
CA GLU A 447 -38.83 21.94 37.32
C GLU A 447 -38.19 22.59 36.08
N ASN A 448 -37.77 23.86 36.19
CA ASN A 448 -37.10 24.60 35.11
C ASN A 448 -35.76 23.98 34.70
N MET A 449 -34.96 23.54 35.66
CA MET A 449 -33.70 22.82 35.38
C MET A 449 -33.98 21.53 34.60
N ILE A 450 -34.94 20.71 35.02
CA ILE A 450 -35.31 19.47 34.32
C ILE A 450 -35.77 19.78 32.89
N LEU A 451 -36.65 20.76 32.69
CA LEU A 451 -37.13 21.14 31.36
C LEU A 451 -35.99 21.61 30.44
N ARG A 452 -35.04 22.37 30.96
CA ARG A 452 -33.84 22.80 30.23
C ARG A 452 -33.03 21.61 29.71
N TYR A 453 -32.72 20.64 30.58
CA TYR A 453 -31.93 19.46 30.20
C TYR A 453 -32.71 18.48 29.31
N VAL A 454 -34.03 18.36 29.50
CA VAL A 454 -34.90 17.59 28.61
C VAL A 454 -34.92 18.20 27.21
N LYS A 455 -35.01 19.53 27.10
CA LYS A 455 -34.92 20.24 25.81
C LYS A 455 -33.57 20.03 25.14
N MET A 456 -32.47 20.19 25.88
CA MET A 456 -31.12 19.94 25.34
C MET A 456 -30.97 18.51 24.80
N LYS A 457 -31.48 17.52 25.53
CA LYS A 457 -31.48 16.12 25.09
C LYS A 457 -32.38 15.89 23.87
N ALA A 458 -33.54 16.54 23.82
CA ALA A 458 -34.44 16.51 22.67
C ALA A 458 -33.77 17.05 21.40
N ASP A 459 -33.12 18.21 21.50
CA ASP A 459 -32.43 18.83 20.37
C ASP A 459 -31.31 17.91 19.84
N TRP A 460 -30.47 17.36 20.72
CA TRP A 460 -29.47 16.36 20.34
C TRP A 460 -30.07 15.12 19.67
N TRP A 461 -31.18 14.61 20.23
CA TRP A 461 -31.83 13.39 19.74
C TRP A 461 -32.44 13.58 18.35
N THR A 462 -33.06 14.74 18.10
CA THR A 462 -33.69 15.13 16.83
C THR A 462 -32.65 15.44 15.77
N ASN A 463 -31.60 16.21 16.09
CA ASN A 463 -30.48 16.47 15.19
C ASN A 463 -29.79 15.17 14.75
N THR A 464 -29.58 14.25 15.68
CA THR A 464 -29.04 12.92 15.37
C THR A 464 -29.99 12.10 14.49
N ALA A 465 -31.31 12.26 14.64
CA ALA A 465 -32.29 11.60 13.77
C ALA A 465 -32.23 12.15 12.34
N HIS A 466 -32.20 13.48 12.16
CA HIS A 466 -32.08 14.11 10.84
C HIS A 466 -30.75 13.75 10.16
N TYR A 467 -29.64 13.82 10.88
CA TYR A 467 -28.33 13.42 10.35
C TYR A 467 -28.31 11.97 9.88
N ASN A 468 -28.85 11.04 10.67
CA ASN A 468 -28.90 9.64 10.27
C ASN A 468 -29.92 9.39 9.15
N ARG A 469 -31.05 10.11 9.13
CA ARG A 469 -32.03 10.02 8.04
C ARG A 469 -31.42 10.44 6.71
N GLU A 470 -30.68 11.55 6.71
CA GLU A 470 -30.02 12.04 5.50
C GLU A 470 -28.92 11.08 5.02
N ARG A 471 -28.16 10.49 5.96
CA ARG A 471 -27.20 9.43 5.62
C ARG A 471 -27.84 8.20 5.03
N ILE A 472 -28.97 7.76 5.58
CA ILE A 472 -29.74 6.63 5.04
C ILE A 472 -30.27 6.98 3.65
N ARG A 473 -30.83 8.19 3.47
CA ARG A 473 -31.37 8.67 2.18
C ARG A 473 -30.30 8.68 1.08
N ARG A 474 -29.08 9.15 1.40
CA ARG A 474 -27.93 9.17 0.47
C ARG A 474 -27.32 7.78 0.20
N GLY A 475 -27.82 6.71 0.84
CA GLY A 475 -27.23 5.37 0.72
C GLY A 475 -25.84 5.24 1.37
N ALA A 476 -25.50 6.12 2.31
CA ALA A 476 -24.21 6.05 3.02
C ALA A 476 -24.13 4.78 3.88
N THR A 477 -22.91 4.34 4.23
CA THR A 477 -22.72 3.17 5.10
C THR A 477 -23.33 3.41 6.49
N VAL A 478 -24.37 2.62 6.81
CA VAL A 478 -25.15 2.70 8.05
C VAL A 478 -25.38 1.29 8.62
N ASP A 479 -25.35 1.17 9.95
CA ASP A 479 -25.58 -0.13 10.58
C ASP A 479 -27.09 -0.44 10.62
N LYS A 480 -27.45 -1.72 10.51
CA LYS A 480 -28.85 -2.18 10.60
C LYS A 480 -29.56 -1.67 11.86
N THR A 481 -28.85 -1.62 12.99
CA THR A 481 -29.39 -1.11 14.26
C THR A 481 -29.68 0.37 14.20
N VAL A 482 -28.87 1.15 13.49
CA VAL A 482 -29.09 2.59 13.28
C VAL A 482 -30.33 2.82 12.42
N CYS A 483 -30.54 2.03 11.36
CA CYS A 483 -31.75 2.13 10.54
C CYS A 483 -33.02 1.87 11.36
N LYS A 484 -33.05 0.79 12.16
CA LYS A 484 -34.18 0.47 13.05
C LYS A 484 -34.41 1.57 14.10
N LYS A 485 -33.34 2.04 14.75
CA LYS A 485 -33.42 3.15 15.71
C LYS A 485 -33.98 4.39 15.04
N ASN A 486 -33.45 4.77 13.87
CA ASN A 486 -33.85 5.98 13.16
C ASN A 486 -35.33 5.96 12.75
N LEU A 487 -35.82 4.81 12.25
CA LEU A 487 -37.26 4.63 11.98
C LEU A 487 -38.08 4.91 13.24
N GLY A 488 -37.74 4.27 14.36
CA GLY A 488 -38.42 4.52 15.63
C GLY A 488 -38.31 5.97 16.13
N ARG A 489 -37.24 6.69 15.77
CA ARG A 489 -37.13 8.13 16.08
C ARG A 489 -38.08 8.97 15.23
N LEU A 490 -38.08 8.77 13.92
CA LEU A 490 -38.91 9.52 12.99
C LEU A 490 -40.40 9.24 13.19
N THR A 491 -40.80 8.00 13.47
CA THR A 491 -42.19 7.67 13.80
C THR A 491 -42.68 8.47 15.01
N ARG A 492 -41.83 8.63 16.05
CA ARG A 492 -42.19 9.45 17.22
C ARG A 492 -42.27 10.94 16.89
N LEU A 493 -41.33 11.46 16.09
CA LEU A 493 -41.37 12.87 15.67
C LEU A 493 -42.61 13.17 14.83
N TYR A 494 -42.95 12.26 13.91
CA TYR A 494 -44.15 12.37 13.09
C TYR A 494 -45.42 12.37 13.95
N LEU A 495 -45.59 11.40 14.86
CA LEU A 495 -46.76 11.35 15.74
C LEU A 495 -46.88 12.56 16.66
N LYS A 496 -45.77 13.10 17.16
CA LYS A 496 -45.77 14.35 17.96
C LYS A 496 -46.28 15.53 17.14
N ALA A 497 -45.81 15.69 15.91
CA ALA A 497 -46.27 16.75 15.01
C ALA A 497 -47.74 16.55 14.61
N GLU A 498 -48.17 15.31 14.41
CA GLU A 498 -49.56 15.01 14.06
C GLU A 498 -50.54 15.29 15.21
N GLN A 499 -50.18 14.94 16.45
CA GLN A 499 -51.00 15.29 17.63
C GLN A 499 -51.14 16.81 17.81
N GLU A 500 -50.06 17.55 17.60
CA GLU A 500 -50.07 19.01 17.62
C GLU A 500 -50.97 19.59 16.52
N ARG A 501 -50.92 19.01 15.31
CA ARG A 501 -51.79 19.40 14.19
C ARG A 501 -53.28 19.19 14.51
N GLN A 502 -53.63 18.07 15.14
CA GLN A 502 -55.01 17.77 15.54
C GLN A 502 -55.50 18.69 16.67
N HIS A 503 -54.64 18.99 17.65
CA HIS A 503 -54.97 19.92 18.72
C HIS A 503 -55.24 21.33 18.18
N ASN A 504 -54.40 21.80 17.26
CA ASN A 504 -54.55 23.12 16.60
C ASN A 504 -55.73 23.19 15.63
N TYR A 505 -56.34 22.06 15.24
CA TYR A 505 -57.56 22.05 14.43
C TYR A 505 -58.82 22.25 15.29
N LEU A 506 -58.81 21.72 16.51
CA LEU A 506 -59.93 21.83 17.46
C LEU A 506 -59.92 23.13 18.26
N LYS A 507 -58.76 23.78 18.31
CA LYS A 507 -58.53 25.07 18.94
C LYS A 507 -58.69 26.18 17.91
#